data_AF-A0A9E3UU64-F1
#
_entry.id   AF-A0A9E3UU64-F1
#
_cell.length_a   1.000
_cell.length_b   1.000
_cell.length_c   1.000
_cell.angle_alpha   90.00
_cell.angle_beta   90.00
_cell.angle_gamma   90.00
#
_symmetry.space_group_name_H-M   'P 1'
#
loop_
_entity.id
_entity.type
_entity.pdbx_description
1 polymer ?
#
loop_
_entity_poly.entity_id
_entity_poly.type
_entity_poly.pdbx_seq_one_letter_code
_entity_poly.pdbx_strand_id
1 'polypeptide(L)'
;MRKRLSFRLGLTLMAGGLTLGLSAPAATIEVTTPLPRGEVRWTRDNVYVLNGLVHALSGTELHIEAGTVIKGRDLGTDAMQRGGLVITRGAKIFAEGTPTQPIIMTAEADELNGNLDIYDRGLWGGLVVLGRTVLNGAADTTGNVAVPVYDVYEGLPDVQIEGEFVHRFGGTDDEDNSGVIRYVSIRHGGARIEQNKEINGLTMGAVGRGTTIEFVEAYAIADDGFEWFGGTVNTRYLVSAFNDDDSFDADQGYSGKNQFWFFIQSPDAQNYGFELNGEVSGTTGDTPRRPYSTFQAYNVTGIGAGAENPAVGEDNDVFRIREFSTPGIYNGIFTDFSRRGVRIDEKSGQFLTDGTLQLTHNLWWGFPGGNTVENLAVDERARVLFTESGRMNRIEDPRLRGISREADGGLDPRPATGSPALDPANVKAVPDDGFYTPVNYVGAFGAGNWAADWTALSQYGILTASGGYNPVPRPPSSGGGEAPILTAVREASGLRLTWTGGVAPFKVLRRAAVAGGGWVEVGTTSEPTFQVPVEGAEGYFRVESAQ
;
A
#
# COMPACT_ATOMS: atom_id res chain seq x y z
N MET A 1 -54.58 64.23 -21.06
CA MET A 1 -55.13 62.86 -21.02
C MET A 1 -53.95 61.88 -21.09
N ARG A 2 -53.97 60.81 -20.28
CA ARG A 2 -52.94 59.78 -20.03
C ARG A 2 -51.72 60.20 -19.19
N LYS A 3 -51.85 59.97 -17.88
CA LYS A 3 -50.75 59.87 -16.90
C LYS A 3 -50.05 58.51 -17.07
N ARG A 4 -48.71 58.48 -17.10
CA ARG A 4 -47.91 57.30 -16.76
C ARG A 4 -47.05 57.64 -15.54
N LEU A 5 -47.18 56.79 -14.54
CA LEU A 5 -46.63 56.88 -13.20
C LEU A 5 -45.44 55.93 -13.13
N SER A 6 -44.25 56.43 -12.79
CA SER A 6 -43.05 55.63 -12.56
C SER A 6 -42.84 55.45 -11.06
N PHE A 7 -42.94 54.22 -10.56
CA PHE A 7 -42.60 53.87 -9.18
C PHE A 7 -41.11 53.52 -9.07
N ARG A 8 -40.40 54.20 -8.18
CA ARG A 8 -39.07 53.81 -7.68
C ARG A 8 -39.27 52.86 -6.50
N LEU A 9 -38.69 51.67 -6.55
CA LEU A 9 -38.62 50.75 -5.43
C LEU A 9 -37.31 50.98 -4.67
N GLY A 10 -37.40 51.42 -3.42
CA GLY A 10 -36.26 51.53 -2.51
C GLY A 10 -35.92 50.17 -1.93
N LEU A 11 -34.65 49.77 -2.04
CA LEU A 11 -34.12 48.58 -1.38
C LEU A 11 -33.28 49.05 -0.19
N THR A 12 -33.76 48.73 1.01
CA THR A 12 -33.07 48.95 2.29
C THR A 12 -31.94 47.92 2.41
N LEU A 13 -30.68 48.36 2.41
CA LEU A 13 -29.52 47.52 2.74
C LEU A 13 -29.56 47.18 4.24
N MET A 14 -29.75 45.91 4.60
CA MET A 14 -29.26 45.39 5.87
C MET A 14 -27.79 44.99 5.70
N ALA A 15 -26.91 45.64 6.46
CA ALA A 15 -25.51 45.26 6.57
C ALA A 15 -25.39 43.97 7.40
N GLY A 16 -25.36 42.83 6.73
CA GLY A 16 -24.84 41.58 7.31
C GLY A 16 -23.33 41.60 7.20
N GLY A 17 -22.62 41.73 8.32
CA GLY A 17 -21.18 41.63 8.38
C GLY A 17 -20.72 40.24 7.93
N LEU A 18 -20.21 40.15 6.70
CA LEU A 18 -19.48 38.99 6.23
C LEU A 18 -18.11 39.02 6.92
N THR A 19 -17.96 38.33 8.05
CA THR A 19 -16.63 38.01 8.56
C THR A 19 -16.00 37.03 7.60
N LEU A 20 -15.25 37.56 6.63
CA LEU A 20 -14.23 36.81 5.91
C LEU A 20 -13.27 36.28 6.96
N GLY A 21 -13.44 35.01 7.35
CA GLY A 21 -12.42 34.29 8.09
C GLY A 21 -11.19 34.22 7.21
N LEU A 22 -10.26 35.14 7.43
CA LEU A 22 -8.89 35.01 6.94
C LEU A 22 -8.35 33.72 7.53
N SER A 23 -8.26 32.65 6.75
CA SER A 23 -7.48 31.48 7.14
C SER A 23 -6.05 31.98 7.36
N ALA A 24 -5.50 31.77 8.55
CA ALA A 24 -4.09 32.01 8.77
C ALA A 24 -3.29 31.24 7.71
N PRO A 25 -2.23 31.81 7.12
CA PRO A 25 -1.35 31.06 6.23
C PRO A 25 -0.84 29.80 6.95
N ALA A 26 -0.73 28.70 6.20
CA ALA A 26 -0.22 27.44 6.74
C ALA A 26 1.15 27.66 7.38
N ALA A 27 1.32 27.22 8.62
CA ALA A 27 2.61 27.35 9.28
C ALA A 27 3.55 26.22 8.84
N THR A 28 4.81 26.56 8.61
CA THR A 28 5.87 25.55 8.49
C THR A 28 6.35 25.18 9.89
N ILE A 29 6.22 23.91 10.25
CA ILE A 29 6.67 23.37 11.54
C ILE A 29 7.94 22.57 11.31
N GLU A 30 9.04 23.08 11.86
CA GLU A 30 10.31 22.38 11.90
C GLU A 30 10.24 21.25 12.94
N VAL A 31 10.41 20.01 12.50
CA VAL A 31 10.35 18.80 13.32
C VAL A 31 11.77 18.30 13.56
N THR A 32 12.11 18.03 14.81
CA THR A 32 13.43 17.52 15.23
C THR A 32 13.29 16.19 15.96
N THR A 33 14.36 15.41 15.97
CA THR A 33 14.41 14.14 16.71
C THR A 33 14.75 14.34 18.20
N PRO A 34 14.19 13.55 19.12
CA PRO A 34 13.01 12.69 18.94
C PRO A 34 11.70 13.48 19.00
N LEU A 35 10.61 12.88 18.52
CA LEU A 35 9.26 13.37 18.80
C LEU A 35 8.93 13.22 20.31
N PRO A 36 8.10 14.12 20.88
CA PRO A 36 7.63 13.97 22.25
C PRO A 36 6.86 12.65 22.46
N ARG A 37 7.06 12.00 23.60
CA ARG A 37 6.26 10.81 23.99
C ARG A 37 4.81 11.19 24.28
N GLY A 38 3.90 10.22 24.13
CA GLY A 38 2.45 10.43 24.20
C GLY A 38 1.86 10.79 22.84
N GLU A 39 0.68 11.42 22.83
CA GLU A 39 0.02 11.82 21.60
C GLU A 39 0.71 13.02 20.95
N VAL A 40 1.14 12.86 19.70
CA VAL A 40 1.62 13.93 18.83
C VAL A 40 0.63 14.07 17.67
N ARG A 41 0.21 15.30 17.36
CA ARG A 41 -0.79 15.55 16.31
C ARG A 41 -0.23 16.47 15.23
N TRP A 42 -0.27 15.99 13.99
CA TRP A 42 0.02 16.76 12.79
C TRP A 42 -1.27 17.04 12.04
N THR A 43 -1.49 18.30 11.68
CA THR A 43 -2.75 18.80 11.11
C THR A 43 -2.53 19.37 9.71
N ARG A 44 -3.52 19.26 8.84
CA ARG A 44 -3.41 19.66 7.43
C ARG A 44 -3.26 21.17 7.18
N ASP A 45 -3.52 21.98 8.21
CA ASP A 45 -3.32 23.43 8.17
C ASP A 45 -1.83 23.81 8.29
N ASN A 46 -0.93 22.83 8.48
CA ASN A 46 0.52 23.05 8.57
C ASN A 46 1.27 22.18 7.55
N VAL A 47 2.50 22.61 7.24
CA VAL A 47 3.51 21.78 6.57
C VAL A 47 4.55 21.39 7.62
N TYR A 48 4.85 20.10 7.74
CA TYR A 48 5.84 19.59 8.69
C TYR A 48 7.15 19.29 7.97
N VAL A 49 8.26 19.88 8.40
CA VAL A 49 9.59 19.67 7.79
C VAL A 49 10.48 18.88 8.73
N LEU A 50 10.90 17.68 8.32
CA LEU A 50 11.77 16.79 9.08
C LEU A 50 13.23 17.25 8.95
N ASN A 51 13.82 17.71 10.05
CA ASN A 51 15.21 18.15 10.11
C ASN A 51 16.16 16.98 10.37
N GLY A 52 16.54 16.29 9.29
CA GLY A 52 17.27 15.03 9.37
C GLY A 52 16.35 13.87 9.76
N LEU A 53 16.94 12.80 10.27
CA LEU A 53 16.21 11.58 10.58
C LEU A 53 15.43 11.73 11.91
N VAL A 54 14.11 11.89 11.82
CA VAL A 54 13.19 12.12 12.94
C VAL A 54 12.67 10.79 13.47
N HIS A 55 12.72 10.62 14.80
CA HIS A 55 12.31 9.37 15.45
C HIS A 55 11.08 9.57 16.33
N ALA A 56 10.04 8.77 16.10
CA ALA A 56 8.98 8.55 17.08
C ALA A 56 9.40 7.41 18.01
N LEU A 57 9.73 7.73 19.26
CA LEU A 57 10.23 6.75 20.25
C LEU A 57 9.09 5.92 20.86
N SER A 58 9.42 4.81 21.52
CA SER A 58 8.44 3.93 22.18
C SER A 58 7.46 4.70 23.07
N GLY A 59 6.16 4.44 22.93
CA GLY A 59 5.11 5.17 23.66
C GLY A 59 4.73 6.54 23.05
N THR A 60 5.27 6.88 21.88
CA THR A 60 4.76 7.97 21.03
C THR A 60 3.62 7.44 20.17
N GLU A 61 2.51 8.18 20.10
CA GLU A 61 1.42 7.94 19.15
C GLU A 61 1.29 9.16 18.24
N LEU A 62 1.80 9.03 17.01
CA LEU A 62 1.79 10.09 16.01
C LEU A 62 0.51 10.02 15.18
N HIS A 63 -0.39 10.96 15.35
CA HIS A 63 -1.61 11.11 14.55
C HIS A 63 -1.43 12.16 13.47
N ILE A 64 -1.65 11.79 12.21
CA ILE A 64 -1.49 12.68 11.05
C ILE A 64 -2.86 12.82 10.39
N GLU A 65 -3.38 14.04 10.36
CA GLU A 65 -4.67 14.37 9.73
C GLU A 65 -4.60 14.16 8.21
N ALA A 66 -5.70 13.70 7.62
CA ALA A 66 -5.86 13.63 6.17
C ALA A 66 -5.51 14.95 5.47
N GLY A 67 -4.78 14.89 4.37
CA GLY A 67 -4.34 16.08 3.62
C GLY A 67 -3.11 16.78 4.18
N THR A 68 -2.49 16.27 5.25
CA THR A 68 -1.23 16.82 5.78
C THR A 68 -0.08 16.61 4.80
N VAL A 69 0.77 17.63 4.66
CA VAL A 69 2.03 17.57 3.90
C VAL A 69 3.21 17.50 4.87
N ILE A 70 4.06 16.51 4.65
CA ILE A 70 5.30 16.27 5.41
C ILE A 70 6.45 16.28 4.41
N LYS A 71 7.52 17.00 4.75
CA LYS A 71 8.68 17.17 3.88
C LYS A 71 9.97 16.76 4.58
N GLY A 72 10.81 15.96 3.94
CA GLY A 72 12.16 15.65 4.41
C GLY A 72 13.16 16.70 3.94
N ARG A 73 13.89 17.33 4.86
CA ARG A 73 15.02 18.22 4.53
C ARG A 73 16.31 17.41 4.44
N ASP A 74 17.00 17.49 3.31
CA ASP A 74 18.35 16.96 3.18
C ASP A 74 19.37 17.93 3.80
N LEU A 75 19.95 17.56 4.95
CA LEU A 75 20.90 18.39 5.68
C LEU A 75 22.37 18.06 5.34
N GLY A 76 22.63 17.00 4.57
CA GLY A 76 23.97 16.53 4.26
C GLY A 76 24.01 15.04 3.93
N THR A 77 25.20 14.47 3.83
CA THR A 77 25.39 13.09 3.36
C THR A 77 25.39 12.04 4.47
N ASP A 78 25.45 12.43 5.74
CA ASP A 78 25.41 11.46 6.84
C ASP A 78 23.98 10.90 6.99
N ALA A 79 23.85 9.63 7.34
CA ALA A 79 22.54 8.97 7.42
C ALA A 79 21.51 9.71 8.31
N MET A 80 21.95 10.22 9.45
CA MET A 80 21.11 10.98 10.39
C MET A 80 20.75 12.39 9.88
N GLN A 81 21.42 12.88 8.84
CA GLN A 81 21.17 14.18 8.20
C GLN A 81 20.18 14.07 7.03
N ARG A 82 19.86 12.85 6.58
CA ARG A 82 18.81 12.63 5.58
C ARG A 82 17.45 12.83 6.25
N GLY A 83 16.69 13.81 5.80
CA GLY A 83 15.32 14.05 6.26
C GLY A 83 14.48 12.79 6.09
N GLY A 84 13.95 12.21 7.17
CA GLY A 84 13.21 10.95 7.12
C GLY A 84 12.45 10.70 8.42
N LEU A 85 11.51 9.76 8.41
CA LEU A 85 10.69 9.45 9.59
C LEU A 85 10.86 7.98 9.97
N VAL A 86 11.29 7.74 11.20
CA VAL A 86 11.44 6.40 11.79
C VAL A 86 10.42 6.23 12.92
N ILE A 87 9.52 5.28 12.76
CA ILE A 87 8.62 4.81 13.81
C ILE A 87 9.32 3.65 14.51
N THR A 88 9.90 3.90 15.68
CA THR A 88 10.69 2.90 16.40
C THR A 88 9.80 1.84 17.05
N ARG A 89 10.42 0.75 17.50
CA ARG A 89 9.74 -0.34 18.21
C ARG A 89 8.90 0.17 19.39
N GLY A 90 7.58 0.04 19.27
CA GLY A 90 6.60 0.42 20.30
C GLY A 90 6.11 1.86 20.23
N ALA A 91 6.56 2.62 19.23
CA ALA A 91 5.84 3.79 18.77
C ALA A 91 4.71 3.38 17.82
N LYS A 92 3.76 4.27 17.60
CA LYS A 92 2.69 4.07 16.62
C LYS A 92 2.52 5.29 15.73
N ILE A 93 2.13 5.03 14.48
CA ILE A 93 1.71 6.04 13.51
C ILE A 93 0.25 5.80 13.13
N PHE A 94 -0.54 6.86 13.10
CA PHE A 94 -1.92 6.88 12.62
C PHE A 94 -2.01 7.93 11.51
N ALA A 95 -1.53 7.54 10.33
CA ALA A 95 -1.60 8.32 9.10
C ALA A 95 -2.84 7.89 8.32
N GLU A 96 -3.95 8.58 8.55
CA GLU A 96 -5.26 8.19 8.01
C GLU A 96 -5.76 9.23 6.99
N GLY A 97 -5.12 9.25 5.83
CA GLY A 97 -5.56 10.01 4.68
C GLY A 97 -6.91 9.53 4.13
N THR A 98 -7.39 10.24 3.11
CA THR A 98 -8.58 9.84 2.35
C THR A 98 -8.28 9.93 0.85
N PRO A 99 -9.09 9.32 -0.03
CA PRO A 99 -8.86 9.42 -1.47
C PRO A 99 -8.78 10.85 -1.99
N THR A 100 -9.55 11.76 -1.39
CA THR A 100 -9.60 13.18 -1.77
C THR A 100 -8.65 14.06 -0.98
N GLN A 101 -8.05 13.54 0.09
CA GLN A 101 -7.11 14.23 0.96
C GLN A 101 -6.03 13.23 1.42
N PRO A 102 -5.21 12.73 0.49
CA PRO A 102 -4.09 11.85 0.86
C PRO A 102 -3.10 12.62 1.72
N ILE A 103 -2.38 11.90 2.58
CA ILE A 103 -1.19 12.46 3.24
C ILE A 103 -0.04 12.38 2.23
N ILE A 104 0.68 13.48 2.05
CA ILE A 104 1.84 13.53 1.14
C ILE A 104 3.10 13.60 2.00
N MET A 105 3.99 12.63 1.82
CA MET A 105 5.35 12.63 2.37
C MET A 105 6.33 12.78 1.20
N THR A 106 7.11 13.86 1.17
CA THR A 106 7.96 14.19 0.01
C THR A 106 9.25 14.90 0.43
N ALA A 107 10.08 15.32 -0.50
CA ALA A 107 11.26 16.14 -0.23
C ALA A 107 10.90 17.61 0.05
N GLU A 108 11.73 18.33 0.80
CA GLU A 108 11.58 19.78 0.99
C GLU A 108 11.60 20.54 -0.35
N ALA A 109 12.37 20.04 -1.31
CA ALA A 109 12.49 20.58 -2.66
C ALA A 109 11.21 20.44 -3.51
N ASP A 110 10.28 19.55 -3.16
CA ASP A 110 9.02 19.39 -3.87
C ASP A 110 8.05 20.52 -3.48
N GLU A 111 7.81 21.47 -4.38
CA GLU A 111 6.88 22.58 -4.18
C GLU A 111 5.40 22.19 -4.40
N LEU A 112 5.12 20.92 -4.73
CA LEU A 112 3.80 20.37 -5.05
C LEU A 112 3.10 21.08 -6.22
N ASN A 113 3.88 21.75 -7.08
CA ASN A 113 3.42 22.47 -8.26
C ASN A 113 3.99 21.88 -9.57
N GLY A 114 4.64 20.72 -9.50
CA GLY A 114 5.30 20.06 -10.63
C GLY A 114 6.68 20.63 -10.95
N ASN A 115 7.39 21.19 -9.98
CA ASN A 115 8.76 21.68 -10.16
C ASN A 115 9.80 20.57 -10.28
N LEU A 116 9.53 19.40 -9.69
CA LEU A 116 10.36 18.20 -9.84
C LEU A 116 9.92 17.40 -11.06
N ASP A 117 10.88 16.74 -11.70
CA ASP A 117 10.62 15.77 -12.76
C ASP A 117 9.92 14.53 -12.18
N ILE A 118 9.16 13.82 -13.02
CA ILE A 118 8.44 12.60 -12.64
C ILE A 118 9.38 11.45 -12.24
N TYR A 119 10.67 11.58 -12.55
CA TYR A 119 11.75 10.65 -12.22
C TYR A 119 12.82 11.27 -11.30
N ASP A 120 12.56 12.41 -10.66
CA ASP A 120 13.48 12.91 -9.61
C ASP A 120 13.39 12.03 -8.37
N ARG A 121 14.53 11.56 -7.85
CA ARG A 121 14.60 10.58 -6.74
C ARG A 121 15.72 10.92 -5.76
N GLY A 122 15.72 10.26 -4.61
CA GLY A 122 16.82 10.32 -3.63
C GLY A 122 16.93 11.65 -2.90
N LEU A 123 15.86 12.45 -2.89
CA LEU A 123 15.88 13.83 -2.39
C LEU A 123 15.61 13.93 -0.88
N TRP A 124 15.11 12.85 -0.26
CA TRP A 124 14.98 12.67 1.18
C TRP A 124 14.96 11.17 1.51
N GLY A 125 14.96 10.81 2.78
CA GLY A 125 15.00 9.42 3.26
C GLY A 125 13.78 8.62 2.81
N GLY A 126 12.68 8.73 3.55
CA GLY A 126 11.50 7.90 3.36
C GLY A 126 10.80 7.64 4.69
N LEU A 127 9.95 6.60 4.73
CA LEU A 127 9.26 6.15 5.94
C LEU A 127 9.75 4.78 6.37
N VAL A 128 10.25 4.69 7.60
CA VAL A 128 10.71 3.45 8.21
C VAL A 128 9.81 3.08 9.40
N VAL A 129 9.26 1.88 9.39
CA VAL A 129 8.45 1.34 10.50
C VAL A 129 9.13 0.10 11.07
N LEU A 130 9.50 0.16 12.35
CA LEU A 130 10.23 -0.88 13.05
C LEU A 130 9.33 -1.54 14.10
N GLY A 131 8.90 -2.77 13.81
CA GLY A 131 8.04 -3.58 14.68
C GLY A 131 8.80 -4.64 15.47
N ARG A 132 8.04 -5.55 16.07
CA ARG A 132 8.49 -6.48 17.12
C ARG A 132 8.22 -7.96 16.81
N THR A 133 7.95 -8.32 15.55
CA THR A 133 7.75 -9.73 15.18
C THR A 133 9.02 -10.55 15.30
N VAL A 134 8.88 -11.88 15.23
CA VAL A 134 10.04 -12.77 15.10
C VAL A 134 10.71 -12.54 13.73
N LEU A 135 12.04 -12.60 13.69
CA LEU A 135 12.85 -12.55 12.48
C LEU A 135 13.58 -13.88 12.30
N ASN A 136 13.88 -14.23 11.05
CA ASN A 136 14.83 -15.29 10.80
C ASN A 136 16.25 -14.71 10.72
N GLY A 137 17.22 -15.41 11.31
CA GLY A 137 18.62 -15.08 11.11
C GLY A 137 19.15 -13.77 11.69
N ALA A 138 18.37 -13.02 12.49
CA ALA A 138 18.86 -11.77 13.05
C ALA A 138 20.03 -12.01 14.01
N ALA A 139 21.10 -11.24 13.81
CA ALA A 139 22.29 -11.23 14.62
C ALA A 139 22.44 -9.86 15.28
N ASP A 140 23.07 -9.80 16.44
CA ASP A 140 23.50 -8.51 16.97
C ASP A 140 24.57 -7.89 16.05
N THR A 141 24.93 -6.62 16.28
CA THR A 141 25.96 -5.91 15.51
C THR A 141 27.36 -6.55 15.55
N THR A 142 27.56 -7.58 16.38
CA THR A 142 28.78 -8.37 16.47
C THR A 142 28.67 -9.75 15.81
N GLY A 143 27.53 -10.07 15.20
CA GLY A 143 27.27 -11.32 14.48
C GLY A 143 26.82 -12.49 15.37
N ASN A 144 26.49 -12.27 16.65
CA ASN A 144 25.95 -13.34 17.51
C ASN A 144 24.44 -13.48 17.31
N VAL A 145 23.90 -14.69 17.50
CA VAL A 145 22.44 -14.90 17.57
C VAL A 145 21.86 -14.03 18.69
N ALA A 146 21.05 -13.03 18.32
CA ALA A 146 20.51 -12.07 19.27
C ALA A 146 19.43 -12.72 20.17
N VAL A 147 19.38 -12.34 21.46
CA VAL A 147 18.34 -12.78 22.41
C VAL A 147 17.81 -11.57 23.21
N PRO A 148 16.57 -11.09 22.97
CA PRO A 148 15.65 -11.50 21.90
C PRO A 148 16.23 -11.21 20.51
N VAL A 149 15.73 -11.93 19.50
CA VAL A 149 16.16 -11.79 18.11
C VAL A 149 15.79 -10.39 17.61
N TYR A 150 16.79 -9.58 17.26
CA TYR A 150 16.63 -8.26 16.63
C TYR A 150 17.70 -8.09 15.57
N ASP A 151 17.42 -7.24 14.58
CA ASP A 151 18.41 -6.73 13.64
C ASP A 151 18.47 -5.20 13.71
N VAL A 152 19.47 -4.61 13.07
CA VAL A 152 19.61 -3.15 12.90
C VAL A 152 19.31 -2.81 11.47
N TYR A 153 18.46 -1.80 11.24
CA TYR A 153 18.16 -1.34 9.88
C TYR A 153 19.45 -0.98 9.16
N GLU A 154 19.60 -1.51 7.96
CA GLU A 154 20.85 -1.43 7.22
C GLU A 154 21.24 0.01 6.87
N GLY A 155 22.55 0.26 6.83
CA GLY A 155 23.10 1.62 6.63
C GLY A 155 22.88 2.58 7.81
N LEU A 156 22.11 2.20 8.85
CA LEU A 156 21.94 2.99 10.06
C LEU A 156 22.75 2.46 11.24
N PRO A 157 23.32 3.36 12.07
CA PRO A 157 24.17 2.95 13.18
C PRO A 157 23.34 2.45 14.36
N ASP A 158 23.85 1.50 15.14
CA ASP A 158 23.17 0.99 16.32
C ASP A 158 23.31 1.93 17.53
N VAL A 159 22.60 3.05 17.48
CA VAL A 159 22.69 4.17 18.44
C VAL A 159 21.48 4.25 19.36
N GLN A 160 21.68 4.93 20.49
CA GLN A 160 20.61 5.23 21.43
C GLN A 160 20.20 6.70 21.40
N ILE A 161 18.90 6.96 21.43
CA ILE A 161 18.31 8.27 21.71
C ILE A 161 17.45 8.12 22.96
N GLU A 162 17.69 8.94 23.97
CA GLU A 162 17.03 8.85 25.28
C GLU A 162 17.05 7.44 25.92
N GLY A 163 18.13 6.67 25.69
CA GLY A 163 18.30 5.32 26.20
C GLY A 163 17.59 4.20 25.42
N GLU A 164 16.97 4.53 24.28
CA GLU A 164 16.30 3.57 23.38
C GLU A 164 17.15 3.33 22.13
N PHE A 165 17.38 2.06 21.74
CA PHE A 165 18.02 1.73 20.47
C PHE A 165 17.04 1.95 19.31
N VAL A 166 17.26 3.01 18.53
CA VAL A 166 16.23 3.58 17.64
C VAL A 166 16.16 2.95 16.24
N HIS A 167 17.16 2.17 15.85
CA HIS A 167 17.21 1.51 14.53
C HIS A 167 17.06 -0.02 14.62
N ARG A 168 16.83 -0.55 15.82
CA ARG A 168 16.61 -1.99 16.01
C ARG A 168 15.16 -2.37 15.73
N PHE A 169 14.94 -3.43 14.96
CA PHE A 169 13.64 -4.06 14.75
C PHE A 169 13.69 -5.56 15.12
N GLY A 170 12.52 -6.18 15.28
CA GLY A 170 12.41 -7.58 15.69
C GLY A 170 12.14 -7.74 17.19
N GLY A 171 11.66 -8.93 17.54
CA GLY A 171 11.23 -9.31 18.87
C GLY A 171 10.57 -10.68 18.88
N THR A 172 9.42 -10.78 19.55
CA THR A 172 8.70 -12.05 19.75
C THR A 172 7.19 -11.92 19.58
N ASP A 173 6.71 -10.81 19.01
CA ASP A 173 5.30 -10.48 18.93
C ASP A 173 4.84 -10.37 17.47
N ASP A 174 4.37 -11.49 16.92
CA ASP A 174 3.82 -11.56 15.57
C ASP A 174 2.48 -10.82 15.41
N GLU A 175 1.89 -10.37 16.52
CA GLU A 175 0.67 -9.58 16.60
C GLU A 175 0.95 -8.08 16.88
N ASP A 176 2.21 -7.67 16.85
CA ASP A 176 2.62 -6.27 17.03
C ASP A 176 1.81 -5.30 16.16
N ASN A 177 1.54 -4.12 16.71
CA ASN A 177 0.73 -3.10 16.06
C ASN A 177 1.43 -1.75 16.11
N SER A 178 1.99 -1.37 14.96
CA SER A 178 2.65 -0.08 14.73
C SER A 178 1.67 1.03 14.27
N GLY A 179 0.37 0.72 14.21
CA GLY A 179 -0.72 1.67 13.92
C GLY A 179 -1.37 1.48 12.54
N VAL A 180 -1.68 2.60 11.87
CA VAL A 180 -2.41 2.66 10.60
C VAL A 180 -1.69 3.60 9.63
N ILE A 181 -1.43 3.11 8.42
CA ILE A 181 -0.94 3.90 7.29
C ILE A 181 -1.93 3.72 6.15
N ARG A 182 -2.66 4.78 5.81
CA ARG A 182 -3.73 4.76 4.82
C ARG A 182 -3.83 6.02 3.98
N TYR A 183 -3.96 5.85 2.66
CA TYR A 183 -3.97 6.95 1.68
C TYR A 183 -2.77 7.87 1.88
N VAL A 184 -1.58 7.27 1.84
CA VAL A 184 -0.30 7.96 2.00
C VAL A 184 0.48 7.83 0.70
N SER A 185 0.93 8.96 0.15
CA SER A 185 1.78 9.03 -1.03
C SER A 185 3.17 9.49 -0.60
N ILE A 186 4.15 8.59 -0.72
CA ILE A 186 5.55 8.78 -0.37
C ILE A 186 6.31 8.99 -1.68
N ARG A 187 6.93 10.17 -1.86
CA ARG A 187 7.43 10.63 -3.15
C ARG A 187 8.89 11.04 -3.10
N HIS A 188 9.66 10.82 -4.14
CA HIS A 188 11.00 11.40 -4.33
C HIS A 188 12.00 11.02 -3.21
N GLY A 189 11.77 9.90 -2.52
CA GLY A 189 12.59 9.36 -1.43
C GLY A 189 13.78 8.52 -1.92
N GLY A 190 14.42 7.72 -1.06
CA GLY A 190 15.58 6.92 -1.47
C GLY A 190 16.94 7.56 -1.20
N ALA A 191 17.03 8.57 -0.33
CA ALA A 191 18.32 9.24 -0.13
C ALA A 191 19.37 8.25 0.39
N ARG A 192 20.45 8.13 -0.38
CA ARG A 192 21.60 7.28 -0.04
C ARG A 192 22.22 7.65 1.31
N ILE A 193 22.29 6.67 2.20
CA ILE A 193 22.84 6.79 3.56
C ILE A 193 24.22 6.16 3.69
N GLU A 194 24.51 5.08 2.95
CA GLU A 194 25.86 4.50 2.80
C GLU A 194 26.07 3.99 1.36
N GLN A 195 27.13 3.24 1.07
CA GLN A 195 27.30 2.68 -0.28
C GLN A 195 26.36 1.50 -0.51
N ASN A 196 25.47 1.62 -1.51
CA ASN A 196 24.44 0.63 -1.86
C ASN A 196 23.50 0.37 -0.68
N LYS A 197 23.13 1.46 0.00
CA LYS A 197 22.27 1.53 1.18
C LYS A 197 21.57 2.87 1.17
N GLU A 198 20.27 2.84 0.93
CA GLU A 198 19.39 3.97 0.84
C GLU A 198 18.21 3.74 1.82
N ILE A 199 17.39 4.77 2.07
CA ILE A 199 16.12 4.56 2.79
C ILE A 199 15.02 4.39 1.75
N ASN A 200 14.31 3.26 1.75
CA ASN A 200 13.26 2.96 0.77
C ASN A 200 12.05 3.88 0.87
N GLY A 201 11.08 3.71 -0.05
CA GLY A 201 9.79 4.38 0.04
C GLY A 201 9.08 4.09 1.35
N LEU A 202 8.68 2.83 1.53
CA LEU A 202 8.19 2.32 2.81
C LEU A 202 8.98 1.08 3.23
N THR A 203 9.82 1.24 4.26
CA THR A 203 10.51 0.14 4.93
C THR A 203 9.65 -0.42 6.05
N MET A 204 9.51 -1.75 6.10
CA MET A 204 8.78 -2.49 7.13
C MET A 204 9.69 -3.53 7.79
N GLY A 205 10.37 -3.14 8.86
CA GLY A 205 11.20 -4.06 9.65
C GLY A 205 10.41 -4.75 10.75
N ALA A 206 10.23 -6.06 10.66
CA ALA A 206 9.50 -6.89 11.63
C ALA A 206 8.13 -6.30 12.04
N VAL A 207 7.38 -5.73 11.09
CA VAL A 207 6.06 -5.14 11.37
C VAL A 207 5.02 -6.24 11.54
N GLY A 208 4.25 -6.17 12.64
CA GLY A 208 3.26 -7.18 13.00
C GLY A 208 1.92 -7.06 12.29
N ARG A 209 1.16 -8.16 12.28
CA ARG A 209 -0.16 -8.27 11.61
C ARG A 209 -1.27 -7.45 12.27
N GLY A 210 -1.02 -6.88 13.45
CA GLY A 210 -1.91 -5.92 14.08
C GLY A 210 -1.88 -4.54 13.40
N THR A 211 -0.86 -4.26 12.60
CA THR A 211 -0.69 -3.01 11.84
C THR A 211 -1.53 -3.03 10.57
N THR A 212 -2.13 -1.89 10.22
CA THR A 212 -2.88 -1.73 8.96
C THR A 212 -2.10 -0.87 7.96
N ILE A 213 -1.77 -1.42 6.80
CA ILE A 213 -1.11 -0.70 5.71
C ILE A 213 -1.93 -0.91 4.43
N GLU A 214 -2.65 0.13 4.01
CA GLU A 214 -3.54 0.05 2.85
C GLU A 214 -3.59 1.36 2.05
N PHE A 215 -3.65 1.33 0.72
CA PHE A 215 -3.62 2.56 -0.10
C PHE A 215 -2.34 3.37 0.19
N VAL A 216 -1.19 2.78 -0.08
CA VAL A 216 0.11 3.44 0.05
C VAL A 216 0.79 3.45 -1.29
N GLU A 217 1.34 4.60 -1.66
CA GLU A 217 2.11 4.77 -2.88
C GLU A 217 3.56 5.11 -2.51
N ALA A 218 4.50 4.40 -3.12
CA ALA A 218 5.90 4.77 -3.22
C ALA A 218 6.17 5.22 -4.66
N TYR A 219 6.54 6.48 -4.84
CA TYR A 219 6.68 7.14 -6.13
C TYR A 219 8.08 7.75 -6.27
N ALA A 220 8.82 7.37 -7.31
CA ALA A 220 10.14 7.91 -7.59
C ALA A 220 11.09 7.79 -6.37
N ILE A 221 11.28 6.57 -5.88
CA ILE A 221 12.25 6.28 -4.82
C ILE A 221 13.57 5.86 -5.46
N ALA A 222 14.71 6.36 -4.97
CA ALA A 222 16.04 6.00 -5.47
C ALA A 222 16.55 4.62 -5.02
N ASP A 223 15.67 3.80 -4.44
CA ASP A 223 15.91 2.41 -4.04
C ASP A 223 14.58 1.66 -4.20
N ASP A 224 14.22 0.76 -3.28
CA ASP A 224 12.98 0.01 -3.37
C ASP A 224 11.72 0.84 -3.08
N GLY A 225 10.64 0.50 -3.77
CA GLY A 225 9.33 1.07 -3.46
C GLY A 225 8.84 0.65 -2.06
N PHE A 226 8.87 -0.66 -1.81
CA PHE A 226 8.47 -1.27 -0.55
C PHE A 226 9.45 -2.38 -0.21
N GLU A 227 9.99 -2.36 1.00
CA GLU A 227 10.90 -3.42 1.47
C GLU A 227 10.43 -3.97 2.82
N TRP A 228 10.31 -5.30 2.89
CA TRP A 228 10.02 -6.03 4.13
C TRP A 228 11.27 -6.70 4.67
N PHE A 229 11.72 -6.24 5.84
CA PHE A 229 12.73 -6.95 6.62
C PHE A 229 12.01 -7.86 7.62
N GLY A 230 11.57 -9.02 7.14
CA GLY A 230 10.72 -9.95 7.89
C GLY A 230 9.32 -9.39 8.15
N GLY A 231 8.67 -9.87 9.21
CA GLY A 231 7.33 -9.39 9.60
C GLY A 231 6.17 -10.28 9.18
N THR A 232 5.00 -9.92 9.70
CA THR A 232 3.73 -10.61 9.48
C THR A 232 2.63 -9.65 9.00
N VAL A 233 2.96 -8.37 8.81
CA VAL A 233 2.02 -7.33 8.36
C VAL A 233 1.33 -7.73 7.06
N ASN A 234 0.02 -7.53 7.02
CA ASN A 234 -0.77 -7.72 5.81
C ASN A 234 -0.96 -6.37 5.12
N THR A 235 -0.90 -6.33 3.78
CA THR A 235 -1.09 -5.08 3.03
C THR A 235 -2.12 -5.20 1.92
N ARG A 236 -2.79 -4.09 1.59
CA ARG A 236 -3.68 -4.04 0.42
C ARG A 236 -3.54 -2.73 -0.35
N TYR A 237 -3.76 -2.75 -1.66
CA TYR A 237 -3.77 -1.52 -2.46
C TYR A 237 -2.44 -0.75 -2.39
N LEU A 238 -1.34 -1.42 -2.75
CA LEU A 238 -0.02 -0.79 -2.83
C LEU A 238 0.29 -0.35 -4.25
N VAL A 239 0.89 0.83 -4.40
CA VAL A 239 1.35 1.37 -5.69
C VAL A 239 2.85 1.63 -5.60
N SER A 240 3.64 0.94 -6.42
CA SER A 240 5.08 1.15 -6.54
C SER A 240 5.38 1.71 -7.93
N ALA A 241 5.84 2.95 -8.03
CA ALA A 241 5.91 3.67 -9.31
C ALA A 241 7.26 4.36 -9.51
N PHE A 242 7.93 4.03 -10.60
CA PHE A 242 9.16 4.69 -11.07
C PHE A 242 10.32 4.70 -10.08
N ASN A 243 10.48 3.62 -9.31
CA ASN A 243 11.60 3.46 -8.39
C ASN A 243 12.88 2.99 -9.12
N ASP A 244 14.04 3.34 -8.58
CA ASP A 244 15.36 3.04 -9.18
C ASP A 244 15.74 1.57 -9.08
N ASP A 245 15.31 0.86 -8.02
CA ASP A 245 15.65 -0.54 -7.77
C ASP A 245 14.40 -1.43 -7.87
N ASP A 246 14.04 -2.18 -6.83
CA ASP A 246 12.96 -3.15 -6.88
C ASP A 246 11.58 -2.54 -6.57
N SER A 247 10.55 -3.06 -7.23
CA SER A 247 9.19 -2.59 -6.92
C SER A 247 8.71 -3.08 -5.55
N PHE A 248 9.07 -4.31 -5.20
CA PHE A 248 8.78 -4.97 -3.93
C PHE A 248 9.94 -5.90 -3.55
N ASP A 249 10.65 -5.60 -2.46
CA ASP A 249 11.67 -6.49 -1.88
C ASP A 249 11.17 -7.10 -0.57
N ALA A 250 11.43 -8.38 -0.34
CA ALA A 250 11.28 -8.96 0.98
C ALA A 250 12.47 -9.85 1.37
N ASP A 251 12.96 -9.67 2.59
CA ASP A 251 13.96 -10.50 3.25
C ASP A 251 13.45 -11.02 4.63
N GLN A 252 14.29 -11.78 5.33
CA GLN A 252 14.21 -12.16 6.74
C GLN A 252 12.93 -12.87 7.17
N GLY A 253 12.29 -13.60 6.23
CA GLY A 253 11.18 -14.48 6.54
C GLY A 253 9.81 -13.81 6.57
N TYR A 254 9.59 -12.76 5.77
CA TYR A 254 8.29 -12.12 5.64
C TYR A 254 7.16 -13.13 5.32
N SER A 255 6.06 -13.06 6.06
CA SER A 255 4.98 -14.07 6.00
C SER A 255 3.56 -13.49 5.95
N GLY A 256 3.42 -12.23 5.52
CA GLY A 256 2.13 -11.54 5.44
C GLY A 256 1.22 -11.98 4.29
N LYS A 257 -0.03 -11.53 4.34
CA LYS A 257 -1.05 -11.68 3.28
C LYS A 257 -1.22 -10.35 2.55
N ASN A 258 -1.31 -10.42 1.23
CA ASN A 258 -1.28 -9.22 0.39
C ASN A 258 -2.30 -9.29 -0.74
N GLN A 259 -2.95 -8.16 -1.07
CA GLN A 259 -3.87 -8.10 -2.20
C GLN A 259 -3.93 -6.75 -2.90
N PHE A 260 -4.09 -6.75 -4.22
CA PHE A 260 -4.19 -5.53 -5.05
C PHE A 260 -2.90 -4.72 -5.03
N TRP A 261 -1.80 -5.35 -5.43
CA TRP A 261 -0.53 -4.66 -5.61
C TRP A 261 -0.37 -4.23 -7.06
N PHE A 262 0.00 -2.98 -7.28
CA PHE A 262 0.29 -2.44 -8.59
C PHE A 262 1.70 -1.88 -8.62
N PHE A 263 2.44 -2.15 -9.70
CA PHE A 263 3.66 -1.44 -9.97
C PHE A 263 3.86 -1.12 -11.45
N ILE A 264 4.56 -0.01 -11.69
CA ILE A 264 5.04 0.41 -13.00
C ILE A 264 6.47 0.94 -12.87
N GLN A 265 7.42 0.30 -13.54
CA GLN A 265 8.83 0.68 -13.46
C GLN A 265 9.16 1.83 -14.41
N SER A 266 10.19 2.59 -14.03
CA SER A 266 10.70 3.68 -14.84
C SER A 266 11.46 3.16 -16.07
N PRO A 267 11.53 3.93 -17.17
CA PRO A 267 12.35 3.53 -18.30
C PRO A 267 13.86 3.83 -18.09
N ASP A 268 14.23 4.69 -17.15
CA ASP A 268 15.60 5.19 -16.97
C ASP A 268 16.40 4.49 -15.85
N ALA A 269 15.72 4.00 -14.81
CA ALA A 269 16.30 3.30 -13.68
C ALA A 269 15.26 2.36 -13.06
N GLN A 270 15.71 1.15 -12.71
CA GLN A 270 14.87 0.03 -12.28
C GLN A 270 15.76 -1.20 -12.02
N ASN A 271 15.19 -2.20 -11.36
CA ASN A 271 15.72 -3.56 -11.30
C ASN A 271 14.58 -4.60 -11.45
N TYR A 272 14.33 -5.46 -10.46
CA TYR A 272 13.31 -6.50 -10.51
C TYR A 272 11.91 -5.96 -10.15
N GLY A 273 10.89 -6.65 -10.67
CA GLY A 273 9.53 -6.45 -10.14
C GLY A 273 9.43 -6.92 -8.69
N PHE A 274 10.12 -8.02 -8.38
CA PHE A 274 10.24 -8.58 -7.05
C PHE A 274 11.64 -9.16 -6.83
N GLU A 275 12.36 -8.69 -5.82
CA GLU A 275 13.50 -9.40 -5.24
C GLU A 275 13.07 -10.04 -3.91
N LEU A 276 13.12 -11.37 -3.84
CA LEU A 276 12.52 -12.10 -2.72
C LEU A 276 13.56 -13.00 -2.10
N ASN A 277 14.10 -12.56 -0.98
CA ASN A 277 15.06 -13.30 -0.20
C ASN A 277 14.40 -13.98 1.01
N GLY A 278 14.80 -15.23 1.24
CA GLY A 278 14.26 -16.01 2.34
C GLY A 278 14.92 -15.66 3.67
N GLU A 279 16.16 -15.18 3.65
CA GLU A 279 17.02 -14.96 4.81
C GLU A 279 18.00 -13.82 4.54
N VAL A 280 18.47 -13.14 5.60
CA VAL A 280 19.46 -12.05 5.52
C VAL A 280 20.44 -12.22 4.36
N SER A 281 20.44 -11.25 3.45
CA SER A 281 21.29 -11.25 2.26
C SER A 281 22.75 -11.62 2.57
N GLY A 282 23.31 -12.54 1.79
CA GLY A 282 24.69 -13.03 1.94
C GLY A 282 24.88 -14.15 2.95
N THR A 283 23.82 -14.66 3.60
CA THR A 283 23.92 -15.83 4.47
C THR A 283 24.13 -17.12 3.66
N THR A 284 25.27 -17.80 3.83
CA THR A 284 25.63 -18.99 3.02
C THR A 284 25.18 -20.33 3.63
N GLY A 285 24.14 -20.34 4.44
CA GLY A 285 23.67 -21.55 5.13
C GLY A 285 23.02 -22.57 4.16
N ASP A 286 23.15 -23.86 4.46
CA ASP A 286 22.48 -24.94 3.70
C ASP A 286 21.11 -25.31 4.26
N THR A 287 20.74 -24.77 5.43
CA THR A 287 19.47 -25.06 6.10
C THR A 287 18.63 -23.80 6.26
N PRO A 288 17.35 -23.82 5.85
CA PRO A 288 16.50 -22.65 5.93
C PRO A 288 16.18 -22.30 7.39
N ARG A 289 16.38 -21.03 7.75
CA ARG A 289 16.06 -20.41 9.03
C ARG A 289 14.56 -20.14 9.11
N ARG A 290 14.04 -20.05 10.34
CA ARG A 290 12.61 -19.79 10.60
C ARG A 290 12.43 -18.42 11.27
N PRO A 291 11.29 -17.73 11.02
CA PRO A 291 10.20 -18.09 10.10
C PRO A 291 10.63 -18.16 8.63
N TYR A 292 9.92 -18.95 7.82
CA TYR A 292 10.16 -19.00 6.38
C TYR A 292 9.48 -17.82 5.70
N SER A 293 10.03 -17.34 4.57
CA SER A 293 9.39 -16.29 3.77
C SER A 293 8.22 -16.88 2.97
N THR A 294 7.06 -16.99 3.61
CA THR A 294 5.85 -17.67 3.07
C THR A 294 4.74 -16.69 2.71
N PHE A 295 5.07 -15.42 2.45
CA PHE A 295 4.05 -14.42 2.17
C PHE A 295 3.25 -14.77 0.90
N GLN A 296 2.03 -14.26 0.84
CA GLN A 296 1.11 -14.50 -0.27
C GLN A 296 0.62 -13.18 -0.84
N ALA A 297 0.62 -13.05 -2.17
CA ALA A 297 0.03 -11.92 -2.88
C ALA A 297 -0.99 -12.40 -3.91
N TYR A 298 -2.22 -11.92 -3.79
CA TYR A 298 -3.29 -12.13 -4.75
C TYR A 298 -3.54 -10.84 -5.53
N ASN A 299 -3.86 -10.95 -6.83
CA ASN A 299 -4.27 -9.80 -7.64
C ASN A 299 -3.16 -8.74 -7.74
N VAL A 300 -2.09 -9.10 -8.46
CA VAL A 300 -0.95 -8.21 -8.72
C VAL A 300 -0.99 -7.74 -10.18
N THR A 301 -0.75 -6.47 -10.47
CA THR A 301 -0.47 -6.00 -11.83
C THR A 301 0.91 -5.36 -11.85
N GLY A 302 1.85 -5.95 -12.59
CA GLY A 302 3.20 -5.44 -12.79
C GLY A 302 3.45 -5.04 -14.23
N ILE A 303 3.86 -3.79 -14.43
CA ILE A 303 4.27 -3.23 -15.72
C ILE A 303 5.77 -2.94 -15.60
N GLY A 304 6.59 -3.60 -16.42
CA GLY A 304 8.05 -3.51 -16.34
C GLY A 304 8.62 -2.19 -16.86
N ALA A 305 9.87 -2.16 -17.31
CA ALA A 305 10.54 -0.93 -17.76
C ALA A 305 10.33 -0.57 -19.24
N GLY A 306 9.49 -1.33 -19.95
CA GLY A 306 9.29 -1.24 -21.39
C GLY A 306 9.98 -2.39 -22.13
N ALA A 307 9.23 -3.24 -22.82
CA ALA A 307 9.77 -4.43 -23.47
C ALA A 307 10.84 -4.12 -24.54
N GLU A 308 10.71 -2.98 -25.23
CA GLU A 308 11.69 -2.55 -26.25
C GLU A 308 12.65 -1.48 -25.75
N ASN A 309 12.73 -1.26 -24.44
CA ASN A 309 13.60 -0.26 -23.87
C ASN A 309 15.08 -0.69 -23.98
N PRO A 310 15.95 0.03 -24.72
CA PRO A 310 17.36 -0.34 -24.87
C PRO A 310 18.24 0.22 -23.73
N ALA A 311 17.70 1.06 -22.85
CA ALA A 311 18.45 1.77 -21.80
C ALA A 311 18.69 0.90 -20.55
N VAL A 312 18.15 -0.30 -20.52
CA VAL A 312 18.08 -1.16 -19.33
C VAL A 312 19.20 -2.19 -19.35
N GLY A 313 19.86 -2.33 -18.20
CA GLY A 313 21.01 -3.20 -17.98
C GLY A 313 20.65 -4.69 -17.96
N GLU A 314 21.44 -5.48 -17.23
CA GLU A 314 21.20 -6.93 -17.11
C GLU A 314 20.08 -7.29 -16.13
N ASP A 315 19.36 -6.32 -15.60
CA ASP A 315 18.46 -6.55 -14.48
C ASP A 315 17.11 -5.89 -14.80
N ASN A 316 16.11 -6.70 -15.19
CA ASN A 316 14.67 -6.37 -15.27
C ASN A 316 13.83 -7.65 -15.41
N ASP A 317 14.16 -8.67 -14.62
CA ASP A 317 13.34 -9.87 -14.53
C ASP A 317 12.10 -9.56 -13.66
N VAL A 318 10.95 -10.19 -13.92
CA VAL A 318 9.75 -9.98 -13.07
C VAL A 318 10.03 -10.44 -11.64
N PHE A 319 10.61 -11.63 -11.49
CA PHE A 319 10.89 -12.23 -10.19
C PHE A 319 12.35 -12.68 -10.09
N ARG A 320 13.04 -12.19 -9.07
CA ARG A 320 14.29 -12.70 -8.54
C ARG A 320 13.99 -13.39 -7.20
N ILE A 321 13.61 -14.67 -7.25
CA ILE A 321 13.37 -15.48 -6.04
C ILE A 321 14.71 -16.04 -5.58
N ARG A 322 15.25 -15.46 -4.51
CA ARG A 322 16.53 -15.83 -3.91
C ARG A 322 16.35 -16.95 -2.88
N GLU A 323 17.42 -17.28 -2.20
CA GLU A 323 17.59 -18.47 -1.37
C GLU A 323 16.51 -18.55 -0.28
N PHE A 324 15.93 -19.73 -0.13
CA PHE A 324 14.90 -20.06 0.86
C PHE A 324 13.62 -19.23 0.90
N SER A 325 13.37 -18.41 -0.13
CA SER A 325 12.10 -17.71 -0.28
C SER A 325 11.02 -18.63 -0.87
N THR A 326 9.80 -18.55 -0.33
CA THR A 326 8.67 -19.45 -0.66
C THR A 326 7.38 -18.68 -0.95
N PRO A 327 7.39 -17.68 -1.86
CA PRO A 327 6.23 -16.83 -2.09
C PRO A 327 5.06 -17.60 -2.71
N GLY A 328 3.85 -17.16 -2.39
CA GLY A 328 2.62 -17.52 -3.10
C GLY A 328 2.09 -16.34 -3.91
N ILE A 329 2.25 -16.34 -5.23
CA ILE A 329 1.76 -15.31 -6.13
C ILE A 329 0.63 -15.85 -7.00
N TYR A 330 -0.53 -15.21 -6.91
CA TYR A 330 -1.78 -15.67 -7.52
C TYR A 330 -2.49 -14.53 -8.24
N ASN A 331 -3.18 -14.86 -9.34
CA ASN A 331 -4.00 -13.91 -10.09
C ASN A 331 -3.21 -12.66 -10.52
N GLY A 332 -1.96 -12.82 -10.94
CA GLY A 332 -1.08 -11.73 -11.37
C GLY A 332 -1.17 -11.44 -12.87
N ILE A 333 -0.86 -10.19 -13.26
CA ILE A 333 -0.54 -9.78 -14.64
C ILE A 333 0.89 -9.23 -14.61
N PHE A 334 1.77 -9.78 -15.42
CA PHE A 334 3.15 -9.29 -15.56
C PHE A 334 3.45 -9.01 -17.02
N THR A 335 3.72 -7.75 -17.34
CA THR A 335 3.86 -7.32 -18.72
C THR A 335 4.87 -6.21 -18.94
N ASP A 336 5.36 -6.08 -20.17
CA ASP A 336 6.19 -4.96 -20.62
C ASP A 336 7.53 -4.83 -19.86
N PHE A 337 8.15 -5.97 -19.53
CA PHE A 337 9.49 -6.05 -18.96
C PHE A 337 10.53 -6.13 -20.08
N SER A 338 11.65 -5.45 -19.89
CA SER A 338 12.76 -5.39 -20.84
C SER A 338 13.67 -6.62 -20.80
N ARG A 339 13.36 -7.63 -19.96
CA ARG A 339 14.18 -8.84 -19.83
C ARG A 339 13.36 -10.13 -19.78
N ARG A 340 13.19 -10.75 -18.61
CA ARG A 340 12.70 -12.13 -18.45
C ARG A 340 11.58 -12.25 -17.40
N GLY A 341 11.02 -13.45 -17.28
CA GLY A 341 9.97 -13.75 -16.31
C GLY A 341 10.51 -14.01 -14.90
N VAL A 342 10.97 -15.23 -14.66
CA VAL A 342 11.19 -15.78 -13.32
C VAL A 342 12.56 -16.42 -13.23
N ARG A 343 13.37 -15.91 -12.31
CA ARG A 343 14.64 -16.49 -11.86
C ARG A 343 14.45 -17.01 -10.43
N ILE A 344 14.85 -18.24 -10.18
CA ILE A 344 14.67 -18.89 -8.87
C ILE A 344 16.05 -19.36 -8.42
N ASP A 345 16.39 -19.26 -7.15
CA ASP A 345 17.60 -19.87 -6.62
C ASP A 345 17.47 -21.41 -6.51
N GLU A 346 18.57 -22.15 -6.51
CA GLU A 346 18.54 -23.61 -6.34
C GLU A 346 17.81 -24.05 -5.07
N LYS A 347 18.08 -23.39 -3.93
CA LYS A 347 17.47 -23.72 -2.64
C LYS A 347 15.96 -23.47 -2.65
N SER A 348 15.52 -22.37 -3.26
CA SER A 348 14.10 -22.06 -3.43
C SER A 348 13.41 -22.94 -4.47
N GLY A 349 14.16 -23.48 -5.43
CA GLY A 349 13.66 -24.47 -6.38
C GLY A 349 13.18 -25.77 -5.72
N GLN A 350 13.70 -26.12 -4.54
CA GLN A 350 13.22 -27.28 -3.76
C GLN A 350 11.78 -27.06 -3.29
N PHE A 351 11.46 -25.83 -2.85
CA PHE A 351 10.12 -25.42 -2.42
C PHE A 351 9.13 -25.32 -3.59
N LEU A 352 9.61 -25.07 -4.80
CA LEU A 352 8.76 -25.18 -6.00
C LEU A 352 8.35 -26.63 -6.26
N THR A 353 9.26 -27.58 -6.00
CA THR A 353 9.08 -29.02 -6.23
C THR A 353 8.17 -29.65 -5.18
N ASP A 354 8.29 -29.25 -3.91
CA ASP A 354 7.41 -29.75 -2.83
C ASP A 354 6.02 -29.07 -2.79
N GLY A 355 5.86 -27.97 -3.52
CA GLY A 355 4.61 -27.24 -3.68
C GLY A 355 4.36 -26.14 -2.66
N THR A 356 5.35 -25.73 -1.87
CA THR A 356 5.24 -24.60 -0.93
C THR A 356 5.40 -23.25 -1.63
N LEU A 357 6.33 -23.14 -2.59
CA LEU A 357 6.44 -21.99 -3.50
C LEU A 357 5.43 -22.14 -4.65
N GLN A 358 4.59 -21.12 -4.84
CA GLN A 358 3.48 -21.18 -5.79
C GLN A 358 3.34 -19.89 -6.59
N LEU A 359 3.64 -19.94 -7.89
CA LEU A 359 3.25 -18.90 -8.85
C LEU A 359 2.19 -19.52 -9.76
N THR A 360 0.91 -19.18 -9.59
CA THR A 360 -0.18 -19.78 -10.36
C THR A 360 -1.25 -18.79 -10.79
N HIS A 361 -2.00 -19.11 -11.85
CA HIS A 361 -3.10 -18.29 -12.37
C HIS A 361 -2.67 -16.90 -12.87
N ASN A 362 -1.41 -16.75 -13.27
CA ASN A 362 -0.87 -15.46 -13.72
C ASN A 362 -0.89 -15.34 -15.26
N LEU A 363 -0.96 -14.10 -15.75
CA LEU A 363 -0.80 -13.73 -17.16
C LEU A 363 0.59 -13.12 -17.40
N TRP A 364 1.23 -13.53 -18.49
CA TRP A 364 2.58 -13.12 -18.85
C TRP A 364 2.62 -12.66 -20.31
N TRP A 365 3.05 -11.43 -20.57
CA TRP A 365 3.07 -10.90 -21.94
C TRP A 365 4.06 -9.74 -22.15
N GLY A 366 4.63 -9.61 -23.34
CA GLY A 366 5.41 -8.43 -23.73
C GLY A 366 6.82 -8.47 -23.14
N PHE A 367 7.65 -9.40 -23.65
CA PHE A 367 9.07 -9.53 -23.28
C PHE A 367 9.96 -9.55 -24.54
N PRO A 368 11.14 -8.90 -24.56
CA PRO A 368 11.99 -8.73 -25.75
C PRO A 368 12.66 -10.00 -26.30
N GLY A 369 12.64 -11.11 -25.55
CA GLY A 369 13.05 -12.44 -26.05
C GLY A 369 11.90 -13.28 -26.62
N GLY A 370 10.72 -12.66 -26.75
CA GLY A 370 9.47 -13.32 -27.13
C GLY A 370 8.69 -13.84 -25.93
N ASN A 371 7.39 -14.04 -26.16
CA ASN A 371 6.46 -14.60 -25.19
C ASN A 371 6.54 -16.13 -25.22
N THR A 372 7.68 -16.69 -24.78
CA THR A 372 7.96 -18.13 -24.79
C THR A 372 8.34 -18.64 -23.40
N VAL A 373 8.18 -19.95 -23.17
CA VAL A 373 8.63 -20.59 -21.93
C VAL A 373 10.13 -20.39 -21.73
N GLU A 374 10.90 -20.52 -22.81
CA GLU A 374 12.36 -20.34 -22.79
C GLU A 374 12.79 -18.93 -22.39
N ASN A 375 11.96 -17.92 -22.64
CA ASN A 375 12.25 -16.56 -22.23
C ASN A 375 11.76 -16.27 -20.80
N LEU A 376 10.57 -16.75 -20.45
CA LEU A 376 9.99 -16.51 -19.14
C LEU A 376 10.67 -17.31 -18.02
N ALA A 377 11.09 -18.54 -18.27
CA ALA A 377 11.88 -19.31 -17.32
C ALA A 377 13.38 -18.98 -17.51
N VAL A 378 13.97 -18.22 -16.58
CA VAL A 378 15.41 -17.91 -16.64
C VAL A 378 16.24 -19.16 -16.39
N ASP A 379 15.84 -19.93 -15.38
CA ASP A 379 16.48 -21.19 -15.00
C ASP A 379 15.61 -22.39 -15.41
N GLU A 380 16.23 -23.54 -15.69
CA GLU A 380 15.53 -24.79 -16.07
C GLU A 380 14.43 -25.16 -15.07
N ARG A 381 14.68 -24.93 -13.78
CA ARG A 381 13.76 -25.22 -12.67
C ARG A 381 12.45 -24.44 -12.77
N ALA A 382 12.49 -23.20 -13.29
CA ALA A 382 11.31 -22.35 -13.43
C ALA A 382 10.40 -22.78 -14.59
N ARG A 383 10.85 -23.66 -15.50
CA ARG A 383 10.06 -24.07 -16.67
C ARG A 383 8.72 -24.70 -16.29
N VAL A 384 8.66 -25.43 -15.18
CA VAL A 384 7.42 -26.07 -14.69
C VAL A 384 6.29 -25.07 -14.45
N LEU A 385 6.62 -23.82 -14.13
CA LEU A 385 5.63 -22.75 -13.95
C LEU A 385 4.82 -22.49 -15.23
N PHE A 386 5.41 -22.72 -16.40
CA PHE A 386 4.80 -22.40 -17.69
C PHE A 386 4.45 -23.65 -18.53
N THR A 387 4.96 -24.83 -18.18
CA THR A 387 4.67 -26.09 -18.91
C THR A 387 3.62 -26.96 -18.22
N GLU A 388 3.42 -26.83 -16.90
CA GLU A 388 2.41 -27.58 -16.17
C GLU A 388 1.05 -26.87 -16.24
N SER A 389 0.11 -27.44 -17.01
CA SER A 389 -1.24 -26.88 -17.16
C SER A 389 -1.97 -26.63 -15.83
N GLY A 390 -1.71 -27.44 -14.79
CA GLY A 390 -2.30 -27.27 -13.45
C GLY A 390 -1.87 -25.99 -12.72
N ARG A 391 -0.76 -25.35 -13.12
CA ARG A 391 -0.32 -24.06 -12.56
C ARG A 391 -1.13 -22.88 -13.12
N MET A 392 -1.88 -23.08 -14.22
CA MET A 392 -2.76 -22.06 -14.81
C MET A 392 -2.05 -20.73 -15.17
N ASN A 393 -0.73 -20.73 -15.32
CA ASN A 393 -0.01 -19.58 -15.89
C ASN A 393 -0.21 -19.58 -17.40
N ARG A 394 -0.54 -18.42 -17.96
CA ARG A 394 -0.88 -18.25 -19.37
C ARG A 394 -0.02 -17.17 -19.99
N ILE A 395 0.48 -17.46 -21.18
CA ILE A 395 1.31 -16.55 -21.96
C ILE A 395 0.39 -15.90 -23.01
N GLU A 396 -0.35 -14.89 -22.58
CA GLU A 396 -1.42 -14.26 -23.35
C GLU A 396 -1.47 -12.77 -23.04
N ASP A 397 -1.78 -11.97 -24.06
CA ASP A 397 -1.93 -10.52 -23.93
C ASP A 397 -3.02 -10.17 -22.90
N PRO A 398 -2.68 -9.49 -21.79
CA PRO A 398 -3.66 -9.08 -20.80
C PRO A 398 -4.61 -7.99 -21.32
N ARG A 399 -4.33 -7.38 -22.49
CA ARG A 399 -5.13 -6.32 -23.12
C ARG A 399 -5.44 -5.20 -22.13
N LEU A 400 -4.40 -4.71 -21.44
CA LEU A 400 -4.53 -3.53 -20.59
C LEU A 400 -4.90 -2.32 -21.46
N ARG A 401 -5.66 -1.38 -20.90
CA ARG A 401 -6.17 -0.22 -21.66
C ARG A 401 -5.09 0.80 -21.97
N GLY A 402 -4.05 0.88 -21.15
CA GLY A 402 -2.90 1.75 -21.38
C GLY A 402 -1.78 1.49 -20.37
N ILE A 403 -0.53 1.64 -20.81
CA ILE A 403 0.68 1.36 -20.04
C ILE A 403 1.70 2.51 -20.12
N SER A 404 1.22 3.73 -20.41
CA SER A 404 2.10 4.90 -20.54
C SER A 404 2.89 5.17 -19.26
N ARG A 405 4.10 5.69 -19.41
CA ARG A 405 4.95 6.18 -18.31
C ARG A 405 5.06 7.70 -18.31
N GLU A 406 4.36 8.35 -19.23
CA GLU A 406 4.38 9.78 -19.46
C GLU A 406 3.19 10.46 -18.79
N ALA A 407 3.30 11.77 -18.54
CA ALA A 407 2.21 12.62 -18.04
C ALA A 407 1.17 12.95 -19.15
N ASP A 408 0.66 11.93 -19.81
CA ASP A 408 -0.29 12.02 -20.93
C ASP A 408 -1.68 11.44 -20.63
N GLY A 409 -1.90 10.98 -19.39
CA GLY A 409 -3.11 10.30 -18.94
C GLY A 409 -3.29 8.92 -19.57
N GLY A 410 -2.25 8.38 -20.22
CA GLY A 410 -2.25 7.15 -21.00
C GLY A 410 -2.02 5.88 -20.18
N LEU A 411 -1.75 5.98 -18.87
CA LEU A 411 -1.72 4.81 -18.00
C LEU A 411 -3.14 4.43 -17.57
N ASP A 412 -3.61 3.26 -18.01
CA ASP A 412 -4.87 2.65 -17.58
C ASP A 412 -4.63 1.14 -17.39
N PRO A 413 -4.20 0.72 -16.18
CA PRO A 413 -3.80 -0.66 -15.90
C PRO A 413 -4.98 -1.62 -15.79
N ARG A 414 -6.20 -1.16 -16.08
CA ARG A 414 -7.38 -2.02 -16.13
C ARG A 414 -7.39 -2.86 -17.41
N PRO A 415 -7.88 -4.10 -17.34
CA PRO A 415 -8.17 -4.87 -18.53
C PRO A 415 -9.25 -4.24 -19.41
N ALA A 416 -9.06 -4.30 -20.73
CA ALA A 416 -10.08 -3.96 -21.72
C ALA A 416 -11.14 -5.07 -21.86
N THR A 417 -12.29 -4.74 -22.45
CA THR A 417 -13.32 -5.74 -22.77
C THR A 417 -12.75 -6.85 -23.65
N GLY A 418 -13.01 -8.10 -23.28
CA GLY A 418 -12.46 -9.27 -23.98
C GLY A 418 -11.02 -9.63 -23.60
N SER A 419 -10.47 -9.01 -22.55
CA SER A 419 -9.22 -9.46 -21.94
C SER A 419 -9.37 -10.86 -21.30
N PRO A 420 -8.35 -11.75 -21.41
CA PRO A 420 -8.32 -13.02 -20.67
C PRO A 420 -8.24 -12.84 -19.15
N ALA A 421 -7.92 -11.63 -18.67
CA ALA A 421 -7.93 -11.29 -17.25
C ALA A 421 -9.34 -11.13 -16.68
N LEU A 422 -10.36 -10.93 -17.53
CA LEU A 422 -11.76 -10.77 -17.10
C LEU A 422 -12.58 -12.06 -17.16
N ASP A 423 -11.94 -13.20 -17.45
CA ASP A 423 -12.60 -14.50 -17.44
C ASP A 423 -12.49 -15.16 -16.04
N PRO A 424 -13.61 -15.35 -15.33
CA PRO A 424 -13.63 -15.92 -13.99
C PRO A 424 -13.07 -17.35 -13.91
N ALA A 425 -13.07 -18.11 -15.02
CA ALA A 425 -12.50 -19.47 -15.05
C ALA A 425 -10.99 -19.48 -14.80
N ASN A 426 -10.35 -18.33 -14.97
CA ASN A 426 -8.91 -18.18 -14.83
C ASN A 426 -8.48 -17.65 -13.46
N VAL A 427 -9.42 -17.41 -12.55
CA VAL A 427 -9.17 -16.78 -11.26
C VAL A 427 -9.04 -17.85 -10.19
N LYS A 428 -7.90 -17.84 -9.49
CA LYS A 428 -7.72 -18.60 -8.26
C LYS A 428 -8.62 -18.03 -7.17
N ALA A 429 -9.48 -18.87 -6.61
CA ALA A 429 -10.26 -18.53 -5.43
C ALA A 429 -9.33 -18.17 -4.27
N VAL A 430 -9.60 -17.04 -3.63
CA VAL A 430 -8.92 -16.61 -2.40
C VAL A 430 -9.43 -17.42 -1.20
N PRO A 431 -8.62 -17.59 -0.14
CA PRO A 431 -9.09 -18.11 1.13
C PRO A 431 -10.23 -17.27 1.71
N ASP A 432 -11.25 -17.93 2.28
CA ASP A 432 -12.34 -17.28 3.01
C ASP A 432 -11.93 -17.05 4.47
N ASP A 433 -10.99 -16.12 4.67
CA ASP A 433 -10.35 -15.86 5.97
C ASP A 433 -10.61 -14.43 6.50
N GLY A 434 -11.46 -13.67 5.81
CA GLY A 434 -11.77 -12.29 6.16
C GLY A 434 -10.66 -11.29 5.83
N PHE A 435 -9.54 -11.68 5.24
CA PHE A 435 -8.55 -10.74 4.72
C PHE A 435 -8.77 -10.46 3.24
N TYR A 436 -8.77 -11.52 2.42
CA TYR A 436 -8.90 -11.37 0.97
C TYR A 436 -10.31 -10.98 0.54
N THR A 437 -10.40 -10.16 -0.50
CA THR A 437 -11.64 -9.84 -1.20
C THR A 437 -11.77 -10.75 -2.41
N PRO A 438 -12.77 -11.65 -2.48
CA PRO A 438 -13.00 -12.45 -3.67
C PRO A 438 -13.33 -11.54 -4.86
N VAL A 439 -12.63 -11.75 -5.97
CA VAL A 439 -12.85 -11.05 -7.24
C VAL A 439 -12.96 -12.05 -8.38
N ASN A 440 -13.50 -11.61 -9.51
CA ASN A 440 -13.70 -12.43 -10.71
C ASN A 440 -12.76 -12.03 -11.85
N TYR A 441 -11.61 -11.43 -11.52
CA TYR A 441 -10.59 -11.01 -12.48
C TYR A 441 -9.17 -11.33 -11.97
N VAL A 442 -8.25 -11.44 -12.93
CA VAL A 442 -6.79 -11.51 -12.73
C VAL A 442 -6.21 -10.09 -12.81
N GLY A 443 -5.16 -9.82 -12.05
CA GLY A 443 -4.55 -8.50 -11.90
C GLY A 443 -5.11 -7.72 -10.72
N ALA A 444 -4.48 -6.59 -10.41
CA ALA A 444 -4.87 -5.69 -9.33
C ALA A 444 -6.14 -4.88 -9.65
N PHE A 445 -6.56 -4.83 -10.91
CA PHE A 445 -7.65 -3.99 -11.36
C PHE A 445 -8.71 -4.77 -12.13
N GLY A 446 -9.98 -4.55 -11.76
CA GLY A 446 -11.14 -5.00 -12.51
C GLY A 446 -11.70 -3.87 -13.38
N ALA A 447 -13.00 -3.60 -13.27
CA ALA A 447 -13.63 -2.50 -14.00
C ALA A 447 -13.25 -1.11 -13.45
N GLY A 448 -12.95 -1.01 -12.16
CA GLY A 448 -12.57 0.23 -11.50
C GLY A 448 -11.06 0.40 -11.41
N ASN A 449 -10.63 1.67 -11.32
CA ASN A 449 -9.26 2.08 -11.01
C ASN A 449 -9.16 2.66 -9.58
N TRP A 450 -8.66 1.88 -8.62
CA TRP A 450 -8.56 2.29 -7.20
C TRP A 450 -7.34 3.15 -6.90
N ALA A 451 -6.41 3.24 -7.84
CA ALA A 451 -5.22 4.09 -7.73
C ALA A 451 -5.50 5.53 -8.18
N ALA A 452 -6.68 5.82 -8.75
CA ALA A 452 -7.07 7.17 -9.13
C ALA A 452 -7.32 8.06 -7.90
N ASP A 453 -7.29 9.38 -8.10
CA ASP A 453 -7.63 10.46 -7.15
C ASP A 453 -6.60 10.75 -6.04
N TRP A 454 -5.88 9.75 -5.53
CA TRP A 454 -5.03 9.93 -4.33
C TRP A 454 -3.53 9.76 -4.55
N THR A 455 -3.13 9.18 -5.69
CA THR A 455 -1.73 8.90 -6.05
C THR A 455 -1.07 10.10 -6.73
N ALA A 456 0.26 10.17 -6.65
CA ALA A 456 1.11 11.02 -7.47
C ALA A 456 0.92 10.69 -8.95
N LEU A 457 0.80 9.41 -9.31
CA LEU A 457 0.45 9.01 -10.68
C LEU A 457 -0.82 9.70 -11.18
N SER A 458 -1.87 9.80 -10.36
CA SER A 458 -3.10 10.52 -10.70
C SER A 458 -2.90 12.04 -10.68
N GLN A 459 -2.21 12.58 -9.67
CA GLN A 459 -2.00 14.02 -9.51
C GLN A 459 -1.16 14.61 -10.64
N TYR A 460 -0.14 13.89 -11.10
CA TYR A 460 0.78 14.32 -12.16
C TYR A 460 0.26 13.97 -13.56
N GLY A 461 -0.97 13.45 -13.67
CA GLY A 461 -1.62 13.21 -14.95
C GLY A 461 -1.04 12.05 -15.75
N ILE A 462 -0.42 11.07 -15.08
CA ILE A 462 0.11 9.86 -15.71
C ILE A 462 -1.00 8.82 -15.80
N LEU A 463 -1.66 8.55 -14.66
CA LEU A 463 -2.80 7.64 -14.53
C LEU A 463 -4.08 8.30 -15.03
N THR A 464 -4.87 7.54 -15.79
CA THR A 464 -6.21 7.97 -16.18
C THR A 464 -7.13 8.07 -14.97
N ALA A 465 -7.87 9.17 -14.87
CA ALA A 465 -8.97 9.31 -13.92
C ALA A 465 -10.20 8.45 -14.32
N SER A 466 -10.23 7.91 -15.53
CA SER A 466 -11.40 7.17 -16.05
C SER A 466 -11.71 5.95 -15.20
N GLY A 467 -12.96 5.86 -14.71
CA GLY A 467 -13.42 4.77 -13.86
C GLY A 467 -12.69 4.66 -12.52
N GLY A 468 -12.18 5.80 -12.01
CA GLY A 468 -11.81 5.95 -10.62
C GLY A 468 -12.92 5.42 -9.69
N TYR A 469 -12.54 4.62 -8.71
CA TYR A 469 -13.42 4.19 -7.63
C TYR A 469 -12.59 4.07 -6.37
N ASN A 470 -13.12 4.51 -5.24
CA ASN A 470 -12.41 4.47 -3.98
C ASN A 470 -13.05 3.38 -3.12
N PRO A 471 -12.48 2.15 -3.08
CA PRO A 471 -13.04 1.10 -2.25
C PRO A 471 -13.07 1.59 -0.80
N VAL A 472 -14.19 1.35 -0.12
CA VAL A 472 -14.26 1.62 1.31
C VAL A 472 -13.28 0.67 2.00
N PRO A 473 -12.29 1.18 2.74
CA PRO A 473 -11.37 0.32 3.48
C PRO A 473 -12.17 -0.58 4.41
N ARG A 474 -11.84 -1.87 4.44
CA ARG A 474 -12.45 -2.78 5.41
C ARG A 474 -12.03 -2.26 6.79
N PRO A 475 -12.96 -2.06 7.75
CA PRO A 475 -12.57 -1.69 9.10
C PRO A 475 -11.53 -2.70 9.62
N PRO A 476 -10.46 -2.25 10.30
CA PRO A 476 -9.50 -3.17 10.89
C PRO A 476 -10.25 -4.16 11.78
N SER A 477 -10.01 -5.45 11.58
CA SER A 477 -10.57 -6.49 12.43
C SER A 477 -9.91 -6.37 13.80
N SER A 478 -10.53 -5.67 14.73
CA SER A 478 -10.17 -5.79 16.15
C SER A 478 -10.44 -7.23 16.57
N GLY A 479 -9.38 -7.97 16.93
CA GLY A 479 -9.46 -9.39 17.28
C GLY A 479 -10.60 -9.71 18.25
N GLY A 480 -11.32 -10.79 17.96
CA GLY A 480 -12.34 -11.39 18.84
C GLY A 480 -13.75 -11.41 18.26
N GLY A 481 -13.96 -12.21 17.21
CA GLY A 481 -15.28 -12.46 16.60
C GLY A 481 -15.39 -11.87 15.20
N GLU A 482 -15.99 -12.62 14.27
CA GLU A 482 -16.33 -12.08 12.94
C GLU A 482 -17.03 -10.73 13.11
N ALA A 483 -16.53 -9.71 12.41
CA ALA A 483 -17.24 -8.46 12.32
C ALA A 483 -18.64 -8.75 11.75
N PRO A 484 -19.72 -8.22 12.36
CA PRO A 484 -21.06 -8.43 11.87
C PRO A 484 -21.16 -7.90 10.42
N ILE A 485 -21.47 -8.79 9.48
CA ILE A 485 -21.78 -8.42 8.10
C ILE A 485 -23.20 -7.86 8.12
N LEU A 486 -23.46 -6.73 7.46
CA LEU A 486 -24.82 -6.25 7.19
C LEU A 486 -25.02 -6.20 5.67
N THR A 487 -25.86 -7.09 5.16
CA THR A 487 -26.23 -7.16 3.74
C THR A 487 -27.59 -6.51 3.55
N ALA A 488 -27.74 -5.74 2.47
CA ALA A 488 -29.00 -5.12 2.08
C ALA A 488 -29.40 -5.56 0.67
N VAL A 489 -30.54 -6.23 0.54
CA VAL A 489 -31.07 -6.70 -0.75
C VAL A 489 -32.34 -5.93 -1.09
N ARG A 490 -32.39 -5.32 -2.28
CA ARG A 490 -33.59 -4.66 -2.80
C ARG A 490 -34.60 -5.72 -3.22
N GLU A 491 -35.83 -5.62 -2.72
CA GLU A 491 -36.94 -6.51 -3.05
C GLU A 491 -38.16 -5.72 -3.50
N ALA A 492 -39.16 -6.40 -4.07
CA ALA A 492 -40.39 -5.76 -4.53
C ALA A 492 -41.12 -5.00 -3.40
N SER A 493 -41.01 -5.47 -2.16
CA SER A 493 -41.64 -4.90 -0.97
C SER A 493 -40.76 -3.95 -0.16
N GLY A 494 -39.52 -3.68 -0.57
CA GLY A 494 -38.61 -2.76 0.13
C GLY A 494 -37.15 -3.18 0.09
N LEU A 495 -36.47 -3.06 1.23
CA LEU A 495 -35.09 -3.50 1.42
C LEU A 495 -35.07 -4.56 2.52
N ARG A 496 -34.50 -5.72 2.24
CA ARG A 496 -34.25 -6.76 3.23
C ARG A 496 -32.84 -6.57 3.77
N LEU A 497 -32.73 -6.28 5.06
CA LEU A 497 -31.49 -6.26 5.80
C LEU A 497 -31.26 -7.65 6.39
N THR A 498 -30.06 -8.20 6.27
CA THR A 498 -29.64 -9.45 6.91
C THR A 498 -28.27 -9.24 7.49
N TRP A 499 -28.03 -9.72 8.71
CA TRP A 499 -26.73 -9.53 9.34
C TRP A 499 -26.18 -10.77 10.03
N THR A 500 -24.90 -10.73 10.38
CA THR A 500 -24.28 -11.69 11.30
C THR A 500 -23.94 -10.98 12.61
N GLY A 501 -23.76 -11.74 13.71
CA GLY A 501 -23.37 -11.17 15.01
C GLY A 501 -24.44 -10.41 15.81
N GLY A 502 -24.05 -9.95 16.99
CA GLY A 502 -24.91 -9.25 17.98
C GLY A 502 -25.77 -10.19 18.85
N VAL A 503 -26.49 -9.60 19.82
CA VAL A 503 -27.34 -10.34 20.76
C VAL A 503 -28.78 -9.85 20.61
N ALA A 504 -29.68 -10.77 20.28
CA ALA A 504 -31.10 -10.49 20.17
C ALA A 504 -31.68 -10.01 21.53
N PRO A 505 -32.66 -9.09 21.53
CA PRO A 505 -33.31 -8.53 20.36
C PRO A 505 -32.50 -7.39 19.73
N PHE A 506 -32.68 -7.18 18.43
CA PHE A 506 -32.03 -6.16 17.62
C PHE A 506 -32.96 -4.98 17.39
N LYS A 507 -32.42 -3.76 17.42
CA LYS A 507 -33.07 -2.53 16.94
C LYS A 507 -32.55 -2.20 15.56
N VAL A 508 -33.46 -1.96 14.63
CA VAL A 508 -33.14 -1.46 13.29
C VAL A 508 -33.47 0.03 13.28
N LEU A 509 -32.49 0.84 12.90
CA LEU A 509 -32.57 2.29 12.96
C LEU A 509 -32.30 2.87 11.57
N ARG A 510 -32.99 3.96 11.25
CA ARG A 510 -32.88 4.68 9.98
C ARG A 510 -32.58 6.15 10.22
N ARG A 511 -31.87 6.76 9.28
CA ARG A 511 -31.81 8.23 9.12
C ARG A 511 -31.81 8.63 7.64
N ALA A 512 -32.22 9.87 7.37
CA ALA A 512 -32.38 10.39 6.02
C ALA A 512 -31.09 10.99 5.41
N ALA A 513 -30.09 11.33 6.22
CA ALA A 513 -28.84 11.96 5.77
C ALA A 513 -27.63 11.44 6.56
N VAL A 514 -26.43 11.50 5.94
CA VAL A 514 -25.14 11.12 6.57
C VAL A 514 -24.80 12.03 7.76
N ALA A 515 -25.11 13.32 7.65
CA ALA A 515 -24.79 14.35 8.64
C ALA A 515 -26.07 15.08 9.11
N GLY A 516 -26.14 15.41 10.40
CA GLY A 516 -27.13 16.36 10.94
C GLY A 516 -28.55 15.83 11.21
N GLY A 517 -28.75 14.52 11.33
CA GLY A 517 -30.05 13.93 11.70
C GLY A 517 -29.94 12.80 12.72
N GLY A 518 -30.89 12.73 13.66
CA GLY A 518 -30.98 11.66 14.65
C GLY A 518 -31.39 10.31 14.05
N TRP A 519 -30.97 9.23 14.69
CA TRP A 519 -31.41 7.88 14.33
C TRP A 519 -32.83 7.64 14.83
N VAL A 520 -33.70 7.14 13.96
CA VAL A 520 -35.10 6.82 14.28
C VAL A 520 -35.25 5.30 14.21
N GLU A 521 -35.82 4.70 15.25
CA GLU A 521 -36.09 3.26 15.28
C GLU A 521 -37.20 2.94 14.28
N VAL A 522 -36.93 2.01 13.36
CA VAL A 522 -37.91 1.52 12.39
C VAL A 522 -38.52 0.18 12.81
N GLY A 523 -37.91 -0.50 13.79
CA GLY A 523 -38.49 -1.64 14.48
C GLY A 523 -37.47 -2.51 15.19
N THR A 524 -37.97 -3.56 15.83
CA THR A 524 -37.18 -4.56 16.58
C THR A 524 -37.41 -5.96 16.07
N THR A 525 -36.41 -6.82 16.14
CA THR A 525 -36.51 -8.24 15.75
C THR A 525 -35.60 -9.12 16.61
N SER A 526 -35.97 -10.39 16.80
CA SER A 526 -35.09 -11.39 17.41
C SER A 526 -34.28 -12.18 16.38
N GLU A 527 -34.65 -12.06 15.10
CA GLU A 527 -33.98 -12.73 13.98
C GLU A 527 -32.94 -11.79 13.36
N PRO A 528 -31.84 -12.31 12.81
CA PRO A 528 -30.79 -11.52 12.16
C PRO A 528 -31.20 -11.05 10.74
N THR A 529 -32.47 -10.67 10.58
CA THR A 529 -33.05 -10.18 9.33
C THR A 529 -34.22 -9.24 9.63
N PHE A 530 -34.37 -8.19 8.82
CA PHE A 530 -35.47 -7.23 8.95
C PHE A 530 -35.82 -6.59 7.61
N GLN A 531 -37.11 -6.46 7.34
CA GLN A 531 -37.59 -5.81 6.13
C GLN A 531 -37.93 -4.34 6.43
N VAL A 532 -37.24 -3.42 5.74
CA VAL A 532 -37.51 -1.98 5.85
C VAL A 532 -38.19 -1.46 4.58
N PRO A 533 -39.21 -0.60 4.71
CA PRO A 533 -39.78 0.08 3.55
C PRO A 533 -38.74 1.05 2.95
N VAL A 534 -38.67 1.11 1.63
CA VAL A 534 -37.85 2.10 0.93
C VAL A 534 -38.69 3.36 0.73
N GLU A 535 -38.40 4.40 1.50
CA GLU A 535 -39.00 5.72 1.31
C GLU A 535 -37.93 6.69 0.79
N GLY A 536 -38.12 7.27 -0.39
CA GLY A 536 -37.17 8.21 -0.99
C GLY A 536 -36.04 7.56 -1.80
N ALA A 537 -35.10 8.39 -2.28
CA ALA A 537 -33.99 7.97 -3.14
C ALA A 537 -32.81 7.38 -2.35
N GLU A 538 -32.63 7.78 -1.09
CA GLU A 538 -31.51 7.40 -0.23
C GLU A 538 -31.99 7.16 1.21
N GLY A 539 -31.24 6.34 1.94
CA GLY A 539 -31.49 6.06 3.35
C GLY A 539 -30.31 5.34 3.98
N TYR A 540 -30.03 5.67 5.24
CA TYR A 540 -28.93 5.07 6.00
C TYR A 540 -29.53 4.21 7.11
N PHE A 541 -28.98 3.01 7.28
CA PHE A 541 -29.47 2.03 8.24
C PHE A 541 -28.34 1.60 9.19
N ARG A 542 -28.70 1.34 10.44
CA ARG A 542 -27.82 0.65 11.40
C ARG A 542 -28.64 -0.36 12.19
N VAL A 543 -27.97 -1.40 12.67
CA VAL A 543 -28.55 -2.41 13.56
C VAL A 543 -27.73 -2.42 14.84
N GLU A 544 -28.39 -2.42 16.00
CA GLU A 544 -27.75 -2.52 17.31
C GLU A 544 -28.47 -3.54 18.19
N SER A 545 -27.76 -4.21 19.09
CA SER A 545 -28.39 -5.01 20.15
C SER A 545 -29.23 -4.08 21.03
N ALA A 546 -30.41 -4.52 21.44
CA ALA A 546 -31.34 -3.70 22.24
C ALA A 546 -30.99 -3.65 23.74
N GLN A 547 -29.91 -4.32 24.16
CA GLN A 547 -29.43 -4.38 25.55
C GLN A 547 -28.29 -3.41 25.81
#